data_AF-A0A7K6XKB8-F1
#
_entry.id   AF-A0A7K6XKB8-F1
#
_cell.length_a   1.000
_cell.length_b   1.000
_cell.length_c   1.000
_cell.angle_alpha   90.00
_cell.angle_beta   90.00
_cell.angle_gamma   90.00
#
_symmetry.space_group_name_H-M   'P 1'
#
loop_
_entity.id
_entity.type
_entity.pdbx_description
1 polymer ?
#
loop_
_entity_poly.entity_id
_entity_poly.type
_entity_poly.pdbx_seq_one_letter_code
_entity_poly.pdbx_strand_id
1 'polypeptide(L)'
;ESRATSALDKELNIQWYIPSMAKSSNDTETKVLLLYAYNTNPVKISDITSTSMFSGHLWIPLARIISLRKKLSDLKEQVEMLMQGAKSFSTSVPTSFLVQNETLKISPSNKRKLSDAKVRLDDKTEEIAKRCLSEVKALLSVPALSSPLTEIPFDVSLQSITNLEDMFDLANGCIITGGSLFDWIISLLH
;
A
#
# COMPACT_ATOMS: atom_id res chain seq x y z
N GLU A 1 5.57 -23.16 5.34
CA GLU A 1 6.76 -22.66 4.62
C GLU A 1 6.41 -22.56 3.14
N SER A 2 6.16 -21.34 2.64
CA SER A 2 5.92 -21.11 1.21
C SER A 2 7.27 -20.86 0.55
N ARG A 3 7.81 -21.85 -0.17
CA ARG A 3 8.96 -21.61 -1.04
C ARG A 3 8.45 -20.93 -2.30
N ALA A 4 8.84 -19.67 -2.53
CA ALA A 4 8.53 -18.95 -3.75
C ALA A 4 9.18 -19.67 -4.95
N THR A 5 8.38 -20.46 -5.66
CA THR A 5 8.83 -21.30 -6.79
C THR A 5 8.70 -20.59 -8.14
N SER A 6 7.85 -19.57 -8.19
CA SER A 6 7.67 -18.67 -9.33
C SER A 6 6.88 -17.45 -8.88
N ALA A 7 7.25 -16.26 -9.38
CA ALA A 7 6.42 -15.07 -9.37
C ALA A 7 5.76 -14.94 -10.74
N LEU A 8 4.44 -15.17 -10.80
CA LEU A 8 3.68 -15.15 -12.06
C LEU A 8 3.38 -13.73 -12.55
N ASP A 9 3.57 -12.73 -11.69
CA ASP A 9 3.36 -11.32 -11.95
C ASP A 9 4.47 -10.47 -11.29
N LYS A 10 4.46 -9.15 -11.52
CA LYS A 10 5.34 -8.20 -10.82
C LYS A 10 5.00 -8.16 -9.34
N GLU A 11 6.00 -8.34 -8.50
CA GLU A 11 5.84 -8.37 -7.05
C GLU A 11 6.95 -7.56 -6.37
N LEU A 12 6.59 -6.85 -5.31
CA LEU A 12 7.50 -6.21 -4.36
C LEU A 12 7.28 -6.87 -3.01
N ASN A 13 8.33 -7.47 -2.47
CA ASN A 13 8.36 -8.06 -1.15
C ASN A 13 9.14 -7.16 -0.19
N ILE A 14 8.55 -6.86 0.94
CA ILE A 14 9.12 -6.01 1.99
C ILE A 14 9.14 -6.75 3.31
N GLN A 15 10.27 -6.71 3.99
CA GLN A 15 10.49 -7.28 5.31
C GLN A 15 11.21 -6.29 6.21
N TRP A 16 11.00 -6.42 7.51
CA TRP A 16 11.62 -5.57 8.51
C TRP A 16 12.49 -6.39 9.46
N TYR A 17 13.65 -5.83 9.79
CA TYR A 17 14.55 -6.38 10.80
C TYR A 17 14.83 -5.32 11.86
N ILE A 18 14.59 -5.69 13.12
CA ILE A 18 14.90 -4.85 14.28
C ILE A 18 16.19 -5.42 14.89
N PRO A 19 17.34 -4.72 14.73
CA PRO A 19 18.58 -5.18 15.32
C PRO A 19 18.45 -5.29 16.83
N SER A 20 18.99 -6.37 17.41
CA SER A 20 19.13 -6.47 18.85
C SER A 20 20.01 -5.33 19.35
N MET A 21 19.60 -4.72 20.47
CA MET A 21 20.16 -3.49 21.07
C MET A 21 21.60 -3.67 21.60
N ALA A 22 22.53 -4.14 20.77
CA ALA A 22 23.95 -4.00 21.04
C ALA A 22 24.31 -2.54 20.77
N LYS A 23 24.34 -1.76 21.85
CA LYS A 23 24.68 -0.33 21.88
C LYS A 23 25.85 -0.03 20.93
N SER A 24 25.57 0.52 19.75
CA SER A 24 26.59 1.19 18.96
C SER A 24 26.73 2.60 19.51
N SER A 25 27.96 2.97 19.85
CA SER A 25 28.26 4.03 20.80
C SER A 25 28.11 5.46 20.29
N ASN A 26 27.34 5.74 19.22
CA ASN A 26 27.26 7.08 18.63
C ASN A 26 25.89 7.49 18.02
N ASP A 27 24.90 6.59 17.92
CA ASP A 27 23.60 6.91 17.31
C ASP A 27 22.51 6.91 18.39
N THR A 28 21.98 8.10 18.73
CA THR A 28 20.98 8.27 19.80
C THR A 28 19.59 7.77 19.40
N GLU A 29 19.35 7.47 18.12
CA GLU A 29 18.04 7.10 17.59
C GLU A 29 18.01 5.63 17.15
N THR A 30 17.05 4.86 17.66
CA THR A 30 16.83 3.47 17.25
C THR A 30 16.46 3.42 15.77
N LYS A 31 17.26 2.71 14.97
CA LYS A 31 16.98 2.46 13.55
C LYS A 31 16.60 1.00 13.33
N VAL A 32 15.70 0.79 12.38
CA VAL A 32 15.30 -0.53 11.89
C VAL A 32 15.67 -0.66 10.42
N LEU A 33 15.91 -1.90 10.00
CA LEU A 33 16.32 -2.21 8.63
C LEU A 33 15.10 -2.64 7.83
N LEU A 34 14.79 -1.87 6.78
CA LEU A 34 13.89 -2.29 5.71
C LEU A 34 14.69 -3.14 4.72
N LEU A 35 14.21 -4.35 4.44
CA LEU A 35 14.71 -5.23 3.38
C LEU A 35 13.65 -5.29 2.30
N TYR A 36 14.04 -5.12 1.03
CA TYR A 36 13.11 -5.21 -0.08
C TYR A 36 13.70 -5.99 -1.25
N ALA A 37 12.82 -6.65 -2.00
CA ALA A 37 13.13 -7.26 -3.27
C ALA A 37 11.93 -7.14 -4.21
N TYR A 38 12.17 -6.85 -5.49
CA TYR A 38 11.10 -6.77 -6.46
C TYR A 38 11.50 -7.30 -7.83
N ASN A 39 10.51 -7.76 -8.58
CA ASN A 39 10.65 -8.17 -9.97
C ASN A 39 9.79 -7.31 -10.90
N THR A 40 10.38 -6.85 -12.00
CA THR A 40 9.67 -6.04 -13.02
C THR A 40 9.04 -6.88 -14.13
N ASN A 41 9.40 -8.17 -14.21
CA ASN A 41 8.81 -9.17 -15.10
C ASN A 41 8.51 -10.44 -14.29
N PRO A 42 7.59 -11.32 -14.73
CA PRO A 42 7.40 -12.64 -14.14
C PRO A 42 8.72 -13.43 -14.11
N VAL A 43 9.01 -14.13 -13.01
CA VAL A 43 10.27 -14.86 -12.81
C VAL A 43 9.98 -16.29 -12.36
N LYS A 44 10.65 -17.26 -12.96
CA LYS A 44 10.68 -18.65 -12.48
C LYS A 44 12.04 -18.97 -11.84
N ILE A 45 12.10 -20.00 -10.99
CA ILE A 45 13.37 -20.48 -10.39
C ILE A 45 14.46 -20.76 -11.43
N SER A 46 14.09 -21.10 -12.68
CA SER A 46 15.04 -21.30 -13.77
C SER A 46 15.79 -20.03 -14.18
N ASP A 47 15.29 -18.85 -13.82
CA ASP A 47 15.67 -17.58 -14.42
C ASP A 47 16.62 -16.77 -13.52
N ILE A 48 17.58 -17.48 -12.89
CA ILE A 48 18.48 -17.02 -11.82
C ILE A 48 19.40 -15.83 -12.23
N THR A 49 19.47 -15.52 -13.53
CA THR A 49 20.33 -14.45 -14.09
C THR A 49 19.54 -13.29 -14.69
N SER A 50 18.23 -13.22 -14.47
CA SER A 50 17.38 -12.21 -15.08
C SER A 50 17.69 -10.81 -14.56
N THR A 51 17.90 -9.86 -15.47
CA THR A 51 18.11 -8.42 -15.18
C THR A 51 16.86 -7.72 -14.63
N SER A 52 15.77 -8.45 -14.41
CA SER A 52 14.49 -7.93 -13.93
C SER A 52 14.26 -8.11 -12.43
N MET A 53 15.24 -8.63 -11.70
CA MET A 53 15.19 -8.79 -10.24
C MET A 53 16.08 -7.75 -9.56
N PHE A 54 15.54 -7.09 -8.55
CA PHE A 54 16.23 -6.06 -7.77
C PHE A 54 16.03 -6.33 -6.29
N SER A 55 17.02 -5.99 -5.48
CA SER A 55 16.92 -6.05 -4.03
C SER A 55 17.79 -4.99 -3.38
N GLY A 56 17.44 -4.62 -2.16
CA GLY A 56 18.15 -3.60 -1.42
C GLY A 56 17.69 -3.51 0.02
N HIS A 57 18.22 -2.49 0.71
CA HIS A 57 17.90 -2.25 2.11
C HIS A 57 18.00 -0.77 2.46
N LEU A 58 17.24 -0.33 3.47
CA LEU A 58 17.25 1.03 4.00
C LEU A 58 17.26 1.02 5.53
N TRP A 59 18.07 1.91 6.12
CA TRP A 59 18.02 2.18 7.55
C TRP A 59 17.04 3.32 7.82
N ILE A 60 15.98 3.03 8.56
CA ILE A 60 14.92 4.00 8.83
C ILE A 60 14.78 4.18 10.34
N PRO A 61 14.73 5.43 10.84
CA PRO A 61 14.49 5.66 12.25
C PRO A 61 13.12 5.16 12.70
N LEU A 62 13.08 4.43 13.82
CA LEU A 62 11.87 3.80 14.34
C LEU A 62 10.76 4.83 14.62
N ALA A 63 11.14 5.99 15.19
CA ALA A 63 10.21 7.06 15.50
C ALA A 63 9.48 7.59 14.25
N ARG A 64 10.19 7.64 13.11
CA ARG A 64 9.62 8.07 11.82
C ARG A 64 8.60 7.07 11.30
N ILE A 65 8.85 5.77 11.44
CA ILE A 65 7.93 4.71 11.02
C ILE A 65 6.66 4.75 11.86
N ILE A 66 6.79 4.84 13.19
CA ILE A 66 5.64 4.93 14.11
C ILE A 66 4.78 6.15 13.78
N SER A 67 5.42 7.31 13.57
CA SER A 67 4.73 8.54 13.20
C SER A 67 4.00 8.41 11.85
N LEU A 68 4.66 7.82 10.85
CA LEU A 68 4.09 7.62 9.53
C LEU A 68 2.89 6.67 9.57
N ARG A 69 3.00 5.52 10.25
CA ARG A 69 1.88 4.58 10.39
C ARG A 69 0.65 5.26 10.95
N LYS A 70 0.80 6.05 12.02
CA LYS A 70 -0.31 6.81 12.60
C LYS A 70 -0.97 7.72 11.56
N LYS A 71 -0.18 8.46 10.78
CA LYS A 71 -0.71 9.34 9.71
C LYS A 71 -1.41 8.56 8.59
N LEU A 72 -0.92 7.37 8.25
CA LEU A 72 -1.56 6.48 7.27
C LEU A 72 -2.88 5.92 7.81
N SER A 73 -2.94 5.53 9.09
CA SER A 73 -4.20 5.10 9.73
C SER A 73 -5.22 6.25 9.77
N ASP A 74 -4.80 7.47 10.13
CA ASP A 74 -5.67 8.66 10.11
C ASP A 74 -6.19 8.98 8.69
N LEU A 75 -5.36 8.77 7.66
CA LEU A 75 -5.75 8.94 6.26
C LEU A 75 -6.74 7.85 5.82
N LYS A 76 -6.48 6.60 6.19
CA LYS A 76 -7.34 5.46 5.90
C LYS A 76 -8.74 5.65 6.46
N GLU A 77 -8.84 6.08 7.72
CA GLU A 77 -10.12 6.38 8.36
C GLU A 77 -10.90 7.48 7.61
N GLN A 78 -10.21 8.55 7.18
CA GLN A 78 -10.85 9.61 6.39
C GLN A 78 -11.36 9.12 5.04
N VAL A 79 -10.56 8.35 4.32
CA VAL A 79 -10.98 7.75 3.03
C VAL A 79 -12.17 6.82 3.24
N GLU A 80 -12.18 6.03 4.31
CA GLU A 80 -13.28 5.14 4.65
C GLU A 80 -14.58 5.91 4.97
N MET A 81 -14.49 6.97 5.79
CA MET A 81 -15.64 7.83 6.11
C MET A 81 -16.23 8.47 4.85
N LEU A 82 -15.40 8.95 3.92
CA LEU A 82 -15.87 9.52 2.66
C LEU A 82 -16.63 8.49 1.81
N MET A 83 -16.11 7.25 1.75
CA MET A 83 -16.76 6.16 1.03
C MET A 83 -18.09 5.74 1.66
N GLN A 84 -18.20 5.78 2.98
CA GLN A 84 -19.45 5.48 3.70
C GLN A 84 -20.46 6.64 3.60
N GLY A 85 -20.00 7.89 3.71
CA GLY A 85 -20.82 9.08 3.51
C GLY A 85 -21.47 9.10 2.13
N ALA A 86 -20.70 8.79 1.07
CA ALA A 86 -21.22 8.69 -0.29
C ALA A 86 -22.33 7.63 -0.46
N LYS A 87 -22.27 6.52 0.31
CA LYS A 87 -23.34 5.50 0.32
C LYS A 87 -24.59 5.98 1.05
N SER A 88 -24.45 6.76 2.11
CA SER A 88 -25.58 7.30 2.89
C SER A 88 -26.40 8.33 2.10
N PHE A 89 -25.76 9.13 1.24
CA PHE A 89 -26.46 10.09 0.36
C PHE A 89 -27.09 9.46 -0.89
N SER A 90 -26.82 8.18 -1.18
CA SER A 90 -27.31 7.47 -2.38
C SER A 90 -28.50 6.53 -2.11
N THR A 91 -29.20 6.68 -0.98
CA THR A 91 -30.45 5.96 -0.67
C THR A 91 -31.58 6.93 -0.39
N SER A 92 -32.20 7.47 -1.44
CA SER A 92 -33.53 8.04 -1.37
C SER A 92 -34.38 7.59 -2.56
N VAL A 93 -34.91 6.37 -2.46
CA VAL A 93 -36.23 6.04 -3.03
C VAL A 93 -36.93 5.13 -2.01
N PRO A 94 -38.01 5.57 -1.34
CA PRO A 94 -38.88 4.68 -0.62
C PRO A 94 -39.87 4.10 -1.63
N THR A 95 -39.89 2.78 -1.82
CA THR A 95 -41.06 2.13 -2.41
C THR A 95 -41.40 0.90 -1.59
N SER A 96 -42.53 1.05 -0.93
CA SER A 96 -43.33 0.11 -0.18
C SER A 96 -43.43 -1.30 -0.77
N PHE A 97 -43.37 -2.29 0.14
CA PHE A 97 -44.15 -3.54 0.21
C PHE A 97 -44.69 -4.18 -1.09
N LEU A 98 -44.31 -5.46 -1.32
CA LEU A 98 -45.10 -6.65 -1.78
C LEU A 98 -44.07 -7.81 -2.04
N VAL A 99 -43.98 -8.90 -1.25
CA VAL A 99 -44.70 -10.22 -1.31
C VAL A 99 -44.52 -10.96 -2.66
N GLN A 100 -44.75 -12.28 -2.82
CA GLN A 100 -43.96 -13.53 -2.76
C GLN A 100 -42.62 -13.48 -3.51
N ASN A 101 -42.02 -14.48 -4.18
CA ASN A 101 -42.23 -15.92 -4.35
C ASN A 101 -40.89 -16.54 -4.85
N GLU A 102 -40.54 -17.73 -4.34
CA GLU A 102 -39.38 -18.54 -4.72
C GLU A 102 -39.47 -19.08 -6.16
N THR A 103 -38.34 -19.11 -6.89
CA THR A 103 -37.96 -20.24 -7.77
C THR A 103 -36.44 -20.20 -8.04
N LEU A 104 -35.78 -21.30 -7.68
CA LEU A 104 -34.36 -21.59 -7.88
C LEU A 104 -33.99 -21.67 -9.37
N LYS A 105 -33.00 -20.88 -9.81
CA LYS A 105 -32.04 -21.26 -10.87
C LYS A 105 -30.67 -20.66 -10.58
N ILE A 106 -29.79 -21.50 -10.03
CA ILE A 106 -28.38 -21.18 -9.80
C ILE A 106 -27.66 -21.26 -11.15
N SER A 107 -27.21 -20.11 -11.67
CA SER A 107 -26.23 -20.02 -12.75
C SER A 107 -24.96 -19.37 -12.19
N PRO A 108 -23.77 -19.97 -12.33
CA PRO A 108 -22.54 -19.39 -11.80
C PRO A 108 -21.91 -18.51 -12.88
N SER A 109 -22.28 -17.23 -12.93
CA SER A 109 -21.53 -16.24 -13.71
C SER A 109 -21.98 -14.84 -13.37
N ASN A 110 -21.23 -14.17 -12.50
CA ASN A 110 -20.63 -12.90 -12.87
C ASN A 110 -19.63 -12.50 -11.80
N LYS A 111 -18.36 -12.46 -12.19
CA LYS A 111 -17.29 -11.79 -11.46
C LYS A 111 -17.80 -10.39 -11.16
N ARG A 112 -18.12 -10.13 -9.88
CA ARG A 112 -18.38 -8.78 -9.41
C ARG A 112 -17.06 -8.04 -9.58
N LYS A 113 -16.91 -7.33 -10.70
CA LYS A 113 -15.95 -6.22 -10.80
C LYS A 113 -16.24 -5.35 -9.59
N LEU A 114 -15.37 -5.41 -8.58
CA LEU A 114 -15.31 -4.38 -7.58
C LEU A 114 -15.08 -3.11 -8.40
N SER A 115 -16.09 -2.25 -8.44
CA SER A 115 -16.01 -1.01 -9.19
C SER A 115 -14.75 -0.28 -8.74
N ASP A 116 -13.84 -0.01 -9.68
CA ASP A 116 -12.79 1.00 -9.60
C ASP A 116 -13.44 2.39 -9.53
N ALA A 117 -14.29 2.60 -8.51
CA ALA A 117 -14.86 3.87 -8.19
C ALA A 117 -13.73 4.69 -7.58
N LYS A 118 -12.98 5.37 -8.45
CA LYS A 118 -12.00 6.39 -8.09
C LYS A 118 -12.66 7.32 -7.08
N VAL A 119 -12.26 7.21 -5.82
CA VAL A 119 -12.78 8.07 -4.75
C VAL A 119 -12.31 9.47 -5.11
N ARG A 120 -13.24 10.35 -5.50
CA ARG A 120 -12.94 11.78 -5.58
C ARG A 120 -12.74 12.25 -4.14
N LEU A 121 -11.48 12.40 -3.76
CA LEU A 121 -11.11 13.02 -2.50
C LEU A 121 -11.60 14.47 -2.53
N ASP A 122 -12.05 14.98 -1.40
CA ASP A 122 -12.20 16.41 -1.22
C ASP A 122 -10.80 17.06 -1.09
N ASP A 123 -10.72 18.36 -1.35
CA ASP A 123 -9.46 19.13 -1.37
C ASP A 123 -8.67 18.96 -0.05
N LYS A 124 -9.36 18.85 1.10
CA LYS A 124 -8.70 18.72 2.39
C LYS A 124 -8.10 17.32 2.55
N THR A 125 -8.82 16.26 2.23
CA THR A 125 -8.28 14.90 2.28
C THR A 125 -7.17 14.68 1.25
N GLU A 126 -7.25 15.32 0.08
CA GLU A 126 -6.18 15.30 -0.92
C GLU A 126 -4.88 15.92 -0.37
N GLU A 127 -4.95 17.08 0.28
CA GLU A 127 -3.78 17.72 0.89
C GLU A 127 -3.18 16.91 2.05
N ILE A 128 -4.02 16.24 2.85
CA ILE A 128 -3.56 15.31 3.89
C ILE A 128 -2.85 14.11 3.26
N ALA A 129 -3.41 13.56 2.18
CA ALA A 129 -2.80 12.46 1.44
C ALA A 129 -1.43 12.89 0.87
N LYS A 130 -1.34 14.04 0.19
CA LYS A 130 -0.07 14.57 -0.34
C LYS A 130 0.99 14.71 0.76
N ARG A 131 0.62 15.25 1.93
CA ARG A 131 1.56 15.39 3.06
C ARG A 131 2.04 14.03 3.56
N CYS A 132 1.14 13.07 3.71
CA CYS A 132 1.47 11.72 4.17
C CYS A 132 2.38 10.99 3.16
N LEU A 133 2.03 11.04 1.88
CA LEU A 133 2.82 10.43 0.80
C LEU A 133 4.17 11.11 0.59
N SER A 134 4.28 12.42 0.84
CA SER A 134 5.56 13.13 0.84
C SER A 134 6.49 12.58 1.91
N GLU A 135 5.94 12.16 3.04
CA GLU A 135 6.69 11.58 4.13
C GLU A 135 7.14 10.15 3.80
N VAL A 136 6.28 9.35 3.16
CA VAL A 136 6.66 8.04 2.56
C VAL A 136 7.83 8.23 1.60
N LYS A 137 7.71 9.16 0.65
CA LYS A 137 8.77 9.50 -0.30
C LYS A 137 10.07 9.87 0.41
N ALA A 138 10.00 10.71 1.44
CA ALA A 138 11.17 11.12 2.20
C ALA A 138 11.83 9.98 2.99
N LEU A 139 11.09 8.92 3.35
CA LEU A 139 11.67 7.75 4.01
C LEU A 139 12.29 6.73 3.06
N LEU A 140 11.71 6.59 1.86
CA LEU A 140 12.15 5.57 0.90
C LEU A 140 13.20 6.10 -0.08
N SER A 141 13.17 7.39 -0.40
CA SER A 141 14.12 8.02 -1.33
C SER A 141 15.39 8.53 -0.64
N VAL A 142 16.44 8.72 -1.45
CA VAL A 142 17.68 9.35 -1.03
C VAL A 142 17.40 10.77 -0.50
N PRO A 143 17.93 11.16 0.69
CA PRO A 143 17.61 12.45 1.33
C PRO A 143 17.85 13.69 0.46
N ALA A 144 18.77 13.62 -0.50
CA ALA A 144 19.07 14.73 -1.42
C ALA A 144 17.96 15.01 -2.45
N LEU A 145 17.00 14.10 -2.64
CA LEU A 145 15.98 14.16 -3.70
C LEU A 145 14.54 14.31 -3.18
N SER A 146 14.34 14.34 -1.85
CA SER A 146 12.99 14.34 -1.27
C SER A 146 12.37 15.74 -1.24
N SER A 147 11.91 16.23 -2.39
CA SER A 147 10.93 17.31 -2.45
C SER A 147 9.53 16.81 -2.06
N PRO A 148 8.69 17.66 -1.43
CA PRO A 148 7.30 17.31 -1.17
C PRO A 148 6.56 17.02 -2.48
N LEU A 149 5.56 16.14 -2.41
CA LEU A 149 4.72 15.79 -3.54
C LEU A 149 3.78 16.95 -3.89
N THR A 150 3.70 17.27 -5.18
CA THR A 150 2.73 18.22 -5.74
C THR A 150 1.43 17.55 -6.14
N GLU A 151 1.47 16.26 -6.46
CA GLU A 151 0.35 15.45 -6.90
C GLU A 151 0.39 14.06 -6.25
N ILE A 152 -0.75 13.37 -6.27
CA ILE A 152 -0.87 12.00 -5.78
C ILE A 152 -0.43 11.04 -6.91
N PRO A 153 0.59 10.18 -6.69
CA PRO A 153 1.24 9.43 -7.75
C PRO A 153 0.54 8.13 -8.17
N PHE A 154 -0.56 7.76 -7.50
CA PHE A 154 -1.34 6.56 -7.78
C PHE A 154 -2.83 6.80 -7.49
N ASP A 155 -3.68 5.88 -7.95
CA ASP A 155 -5.12 5.98 -7.68
C ASP A 155 -5.42 5.65 -6.21
N VAL A 156 -5.87 6.65 -5.45
CA VAL A 156 -6.20 6.47 -4.03
C VAL A 156 -7.49 5.66 -3.90
N SER A 157 -7.34 4.50 -3.30
CA SER A 157 -8.41 3.61 -2.86
C SER A 157 -8.14 3.16 -1.43
N LEU A 158 -9.16 2.65 -0.75
CA LEU A 158 -8.97 2.07 0.59
C LEU A 158 -7.93 0.93 0.55
N GLN A 159 -7.89 0.16 -0.53
CA GLN A 159 -6.93 -0.93 -0.72
C GLN A 159 -5.50 -0.40 -0.88
N SER A 160 -5.27 0.63 -1.70
CA SER A 160 -3.92 1.18 -1.89
C SER A 160 -3.37 1.80 -0.60
N ILE A 161 -4.22 2.49 0.18
CA ILE A 161 -3.81 3.04 1.47
C ILE A 161 -3.55 1.94 2.50
N THR A 162 -4.37 0.88 2.51
CA THR A 162 -4.14 -0.29 3.39
C THR A 162 -2.83 -1.00 3.05
N ASN A 163 -2.57 -1.29 1.77
CA ASN A 163 -1.32 -1.89 1.33
C ASN A 163 -0.11 -1.02 1.71
N LEU A 164 -0.25 0.31 1.62
CA LEU A 164 0.80 1.25 2.01
C LEU A 164 1.02 1.29 3.52
N GLU A 165 -0.04 1.20 4.33
CA GLU A 165 0.05 1.07 5.79
C GLU A 165 0.73 -0.24 6.20
N ASP A 166 0.32 -1.36 5.59
CA ASP A 166 0.85 -2.70 5.84
C ASP A 166 2.34 -2.80 5.47
N MET A 167 2.79 -2.04 4.46
CA MET A 167 4.20 -1.95 4.10
C MET A 167 5.10 -1.48 5.24
N PHE A 168 4.58 -0.64 6.13
CA PHE A 168 5.29 -0.16 7.31
C PHE A 168 5.00 -1.01 8.57
N ASP A 169 4.35 -2.17 8.41
CA ASP A 169 4.16 -3.11 9.52
C ASP A 169 5.43 -3.91 9.81
N LEU A 170 6.13 -3.49 10.88
CA LEU A 170 7.39 -4.08 11.33
C LEU A 170 7.30 -5.57 11.67
N ALA A 171 6.11 -6.08 11.97
CA ALA A 171 5.93 -7.48 12.37
C ALA A 171 5.81 -8.44 11.18
N ASN A 172 5.07 -8.03 10.14
CA ASN A 172 4.66 -8.93 9.06
C ASN A 172 5.31 -8.59 7.71
N GLY A 173 5.78 -7.36 7.54
CA GLY A 173 6.16 -6.86 6.21
C GLY A 173 4.95 -6.80 5.27
N CYS A 174 5.20 -6.74 3.96
CA CYS A 174 4.12 -6.79 2.98
C CYS A 174 4.55 -7.36 1.63
N ILE A 175 3.54 -7.75 0.84
CA ILE A 175 3.69 -8.07 -0.57
C ILE A 175 2.77 -7.16 -1.38
N ILE A 176 3.33 -6.39 -2.31
CA ILE A 176 2.59 -5.54 -3.23
C ILE A 176 2.72 -6.12 -4.63
N THR A 177 1.59 -6.41 -5.27
CA THR A 177 1.53 -6.97 -6.63
C THR A 177 1.03 -5.92 -7.60
N GLY A 178 1.84 -5.61 -8.63
CA GLY A 178 1.49 -4.73 -9.74
C GLY A 178 0.76 -3.41 -9.43
N GLY A 179 0.32 -2.73 -10.50
CA GLY A 179 -0.47 -1.49 -10.40
C GLY A 179 0.33 -0.24 -10.04
N SER A 180 -0.39 0.90 -9.95
CA SER A 180 0.21 2.22 -9.81
C SER A 180 0.92 2.44 -8.46
N LEU A 181 0.45 1.81 -7.38
CA LEU A 181 1.15 1.83 -6.09
C LEU A 181 2.50 1.12 -6.17
N PHE A 182 2.56 -0.07 -6.78
CA PHE A 182 3.80 -0.81 -7.01
C PHE A 182 4.78 0.04 -7.83
N ASP A 183 4.33 0.54 -8.99
CA ASP A 183 5.17 1.33 -9.90
C ASP A 183 5.72 2.58 -9.21
N TRP A 184 4.92 3.22 -8.34
CA TRP A 184 5.39 4.35 -7.55
C TRP A 184 6.43 3.94 -6.51
N ILE A 185 6.19 2.92 -5.68
CA ILE A 185 7.14 2.52 -4.64
C ILE A 185 8.49 2.09 -5.23
N ILE A 186 8.50 1.31 -6.32
CA ILE A 186 9.77 0.91 -6.95
C ILE A 186 10.54 2.13 -7.50
N SER A 187 9.84 3.18 -7.96
CA SER A 187 10.48 4.43 -8.41
C SER A 187 11.17 5.20 -7.28
N LEU A 188 10.79 4.95 -6.03
CA LEU A 188 11.40 5.56 -4.85
C LEU A 188 12.62 4.79 -4.34
N LEU A 189 12.64 3.48 -4.56
CA LEU A 189 13.68 2.56 -4.08
C LEU A 189 14.85 2.42 -5.06
N HIS A 190 14.68 2.85 -6.31
CA HIS A 190 15.67 2.81 -7.38
C HIS A 190 16.54 4.07 -7.47
#